data_AF-A0A368HBV6-F1
#
_entry.id   AF-A0A368HBV6-F1
#
_cell.length_a   1.000
_cell.length_b   1.000
_cell.length_c   1.000
_cell.angle_alpha   90.00
_cell.angle_beta   90.00
_cell.angle_gamma   90.00
#
_symmetry.space_group_name_H-M   'P 1'
#
loop_
_entity.id
_entity.type
_entity.pdbx_description
1 polymer ?
#
loop_
_entity_poly.entity_id
_entity_poly.type
_entity_poly.pdbx_seq_one_letter_code
_entity_poly.pdbx_strand_id
1 'polypeptide(L)'
;MDIVCTVPMKMTLQTRLLPAPDQVMALEATLRACNAAADWLAGEAFVRKTANKVLLQQLYYRELRARFDLSAQMAVRCIAQTCEAYKRDKKKRPHFRPCASIP
;
A
#
# COMPACT_ATOMS: atom_id res chain seq x y z
N MET A 1 -11.04 -37.34 34.07
CA MET A 1 -11.66 -36.34 33.17
C MET A 1 -10.52 -35.57 32.55
N ASP A 2 -10.02 -36.05 31.43
CA ASP A 2 -8.89 -35.43 30.72
C ASP A 2 -9.41 -34.26 29.90
N ILE A 3 -8.90 -33.07 30.21
CA ILE A 3 -9.20 -31.84 29.48
C ILE A 3 -8.39 -31.89 28.18
N VAL A 4 -9.02 -32.27 27.08
CA VAL A 4 -8.43 -32.17 25.74
C VAL A 4 -8.39 -30.69 25.36
N CYS A 5 -7.20 -30.10 25.45
CA CYS A 5 -6.96 -28.71 25.05
C CYS A 5 -6.85 -28.64 23.52
N THR A 6 -7.95 -28.34 22.82
CA THR A 6 -7.94 -28.13 21.37
C THR A 6 -7.51 -26.70 21.04
N VAL A 7 -6.20 -26.50 20.91
CA VAL A 7 -5.66 -25.25 20.37
C VAL A 7 -5.89 -25.27 18.85
N PRO A 8 -6.56 -24.27 18.24
CA PRO A 8 -6.81 -24.27 16.80
C PRO A 8 -5.48 -24.22 16.03
N MET A 9 -5.16 -25.29 15.32
CA MET A 9 -3.96 -25.38 14.48
C MET A 9 -4.11 -24.46 13.25
N LYS A 10 -3.14 -23.57 13.05
CA LYS A 10 -3.09 -22.65 11.90
C LYS A 10 -2.20 -23.26 10.81
N MET A 11 -2.81 -23.95 9.84
CA MET A 11 -2.08 -24.43 8.66
C MET A 11 -1.78 -23.27 7.70
N THR A 12 -0.51 -23.10 7.33
CA THR A 12 -0.08 -22.12 6.33
C THR A 12 0.62 -22.84 5.19
N LEU A 13 0.21 -22.55 3.96
CA LEU A 13 0.82 -23.07 2.73
C LEU A 13 1.51 -21.93 2.01
N GLN A 14 2.82 -22.07 1.75
CA GLN A 14 3.52 -21.14 0.87
C GLN A 14 3.22 -21.48 -0.58
N THR A 15 2.45 -20.63 -1.25
CA THR A 15 2.10 -20.77 -2.66
C THR A 15 2.92 -19.80 -3.51
N ARG A 16 3.36 -20.26 -4.68
CA ARG A 16 4.03 -19.42 -5.68
C ARG A 16 3.03 -19.09 -6.77
N LEU A 17 2.90 -17.81 -7.11
CA LEU A 17 2.15 -17.38 -8.28
C LEU A 17 3.00 -17.67 -9.52
N LEU A 18 2.45 -18.43 -10.48
CA LEU A 18 3.05 -18.72 -11.79
C LEU A 18 2.20 -18.06 -12.89
N PRO A 19 2.31 -16.73 -13.05
CA PRO A 19 1.46 -15.98 -13.97
C PRO A 19 1.84 -16.23 -15.44
N ALA A 20 0.85 -16.21 -16.32
CA ALA A 20 1.07 -16.11 -17.75
C ALA A 20 1.62 -14.72 -18.13
N PRO A 21 2.25 -14.54 -19.31
CA PRO A 21 2.92 -13.29 -19.68
C PRO A 21 2.02 -12.05 -19.61
N ASP A 22 0.77 -12.18 -20.02
CA ASP A 22 -0.27 -11.14 -19.93
C ASP A 22 -0.57 -10.75 -18.48
N GLN A 23 -0.66 -11.74 -17.58
CA GLN A 23 -0.87 -11.53 -16.16
C GLN A 23 0.34 -10.84 -15.49
N VAL A 24 1.56 -11.16 -15.92
CA VAL A 24 2.78 -10.46 -15.46
C VAL A 24 2.68 -8.97 -15.79
N MET A 25 2.34 -8.62 -17.03
CA MET A 25 2.22 -7.22 -17.43
C MET A 25 1.13 -6.50 -16.66
N ALA A 26 -0.03 -7.13 -16.46
CA ALA A 26 -1.13 -6.54 -15.71
C ALA A 26 -0.75 -6.29 -14.24
N LEU A 27 -0.05 -7.25 -13.63
CA LEU A 27 0.43 -7.13 -12.25
C LEU A 27 1.50 -6.04 -12.12
N GLU A 28 2.42 -5.97 -13.08
CA GLU A 28 3.47 -4.95 -13.10
C GLU A 28 2.89 -3.55 -13.28
N ALA A 29 1.92 -3.37 -14.19
CA ALA A 29 1.20 -2.11 -14.36
C ALA A 29 0.51 -1.69 -13.06
N THR A 30 -0.13 -2.63 -12.36
CA THR A 30 -0.76 -2.39 -11.07
C THR A 30 0.25 -1.95 -10.01
N LEU A 31 1.39 -2.65 -9.91
CA LEU A 31 2.48 -2.30 -8.98
C LEU A 31 3.00 -0.89 -9.24
N ARG A 32 3.25 -0.56 -10.52
CA ARG A 32 3.76 0.75 -10.93
C ARG A 32 2.77 1.86 -10.60
N ALA A 33 1.48 1.67 -10.88
CA ALA A 33 0.44 2.66 -10.56
C ALA A 33 0.36 2.91 -9.04
N CYS A 34 0.30 1.85 -8.23
CA CYS A 34 0.24 1.95 -6.77
C CYS A 34 1.47 2.63 -6.17
N ASN A 35 2.67 2.28 -6.62
CA ASN A 35 3.91 2.85 -6.11
C ASN A 35 4.12 4.30 -6.57
N ALA A 36 3.75 4.64 -7.80
CA ALA A 36 3.78 6.01 -8.29
C ALA A 36 2.83 6.91 -7.49
N ALA A 37 1.63 6.41 -7.19
CA ALA A 37 0.68 7.11 -6.34
C ALA A 37 1.22 7.34 -4.92
N ALA A 38 1.89 6.34 -4.34
CA ALA A 38 2.49 6.44 -3.01
C ALA A 38 3.67 7.43 -2.97
N ASP A 39 4.54 7.42 -3.98
CA ASP A 39 5.68 8.35 -4.07
C ASP A 39 5.21 9.80 -4.26
N TRP A 40 4.16 9.99 -5.07
CA TRP A 40 3.54 11.29 -5.23
C TRP A 40 2.89 11.77 -3.92
N LEU A 41 2.08 10.94 -3.27
CA LEU A 41 1.44 11.28 -1.99
C LEU A 41 2.47 11.55 -0.89
N ALA A 42 3.60 10.83 -0.88
CA ALA A 42 4.70 11.09 0.03
C ALA A 42 5.29 12.49 -0.16
N GLY A 43 5.36 12.97 -1.41
CA GLY A 43 5.71 14.37 -1.70
C GLY A 43 4.71 15.34 -1.10
N GLU A 44 3.41 15.13 -1.35
CA GLU A 44 2.34 15.99 -0.82
C GLU A 44 2.28 16.02 0.72
N ALA A 45 2.50 14.86 1.35
CA ALA A 45 2.57 14.71 2.80
C ALA A 45 3.80 15.42 3.39
N PHE A 46 4.95 15.33 2.70
CA PHE A 46 6.19 15.99 3.10
C PHE A 46 6.09 17.52 3.01
N VAL A 47 5.53 18.05 1.91
CA VAL A 47 5.28 19.51 1.75
C VAL A 47 4.39 20.03 2.88
N ARG A 48 3.35 19.29 3.25
CA ARG A 48 2.43 19.65 4.34
C ARG A 48 2.94 19.31 5.73
N LYS A 49 4.07 18.62 5.83
CA LYS A 49 4.65 18.10 7.08
C LYS A 49 3.62 17.35 7.95
N THR A 50 2.77 16.55 7.32
CA THR A 50 1.69 15.82 8.01
C THR A 50 1.71 14.34 7.70
N ALA A 51 1.53 13.53 8.74
CA ALA A 51 1.28 12.09 8.63
C ALA A 51 -0.15 11.72 9.05
N ASN A 52 -1.06 12.69 9.08
CA ASN A 52 -2.44 12.48 9.51
C ASN A 52 -3.22 11.79 8.38
N LYS A 53 -3.54 10.51 8.59
CA LYS A 53 -4.27 9.67 7.63
C LYS A 53 -5.63 10.25 7.24
N VAL A 54 -6.40 10.75 8.21
CA VAL A 54 -7.75 11.28 7.96
C VAL A 54 -7.67 12.52 7.07
N LEU A 55 -6.75 13.43 7.40
CA LEU A 55 -6.52 14.63 6.61
C LEU A 55 -6.07 14.31 5.18
N LEU A 56 -5.07 13.44 5.02
CA LEU A 56 -4.58 13.04 3.69
C LEU A 56 -5.66 12.30 2.88
N GLN A 57 -6.50 11.51 3.53
CA GLN A 57 -7.61 10.83 2.86
C GLN A 57 -8.68 11.83 2.39
N GLN A 58 -9.03 12.84 3.17
CA GLN A 58 -9.97 13.88 2.74
C GLN A 58 -9.43 14.68 1.56
N LEU A 59 -8.13 14.99 1.54
CA LEU A 59 -7.50 15.80 0.50
C LEU A 59 -7.24 15.02 -0.78
N TYR A 60 -6.69 13.81 -0.70
CA TYR A 60 -6.12 13.12 -1.87
C TYR A 60 -6.86 11.86 -2.31
N TYR A 61 -7.84 11.35 -1.57
CA TYR A 61 -8.50 10.11 -1.96
C TYR A 61 -9.11 10.16 -3.37
N ARG A 62 -9.80 11.27 -3.72
CA ARG A 62 -10.39 11.44 -5.05
C ARG A 62 -9.33 11.57 -6.13
N GLU A 63 -8.27 12.33 -5.85
CA GLU A 63 -7.17 12.53 -6.81
C GLU A 63 -6.40 11.23 -7.04
N LEU A 64 -6.10 10.46 -6.00
CA LEU A 64 -5.43 9.16 -6.12
C LEU A 64 -6.21 8.19 -7.01
N ARG A 65 -7.54 8.16 -6.87
CA ARG A 65 -8.41 7.33 -7.70
C ARG A 65 -8.46 7.80 -9.14
N ALA A 66 -8.59 9.10 -9.39
CA ALA A 66 -8.72 9.64 -10.74
C ALA A 66 -7.39 9.66 -11.51
N ARG A 67 -6.29 10.00 -10.83
CA ARG A 67 -4.98 10.22 -11.47
C ARG A 67 -4.20 8.93 -11.72
N PHE A 68 -4.34 7.95 -10.84
CA PHE A 68 -3.57 6.70 -10.88
C PHE A 68 -4.45 5.47 -11.11
N ASP A 69 -5.73 5.69 -11.45
CA ASP A 69 -6.73 4.65 -11.69
C ASP A 69 -6.83 3.60 -10.56
N LEU A 70 -6.66 4.05 -9.32
CA LEU A 70 -6.62 3.16 -8.17
C LEU A 70 -8.02 2.71 -7.73
N SER A 71 -8.14 1.42 -7.41
CA SER A 71 -9.29 0.90 -6.68
C SER A 71 -9.42 1.58 -5.30
N ALA A 72 -10.60 1.56 -4.71
CA ALA A 72 -10.86 2.24 -3.44
C ALA A 72 -9.96 1.69 -2.33
N GLN A 73 -9.80 0.37 -2.29
CA GLN A 73 -8.94 -0.30 -1.34
C GLN A 73 -7.47 0.09 -1.53
N MET A 74 -6.98 0.16 -2.77
CA MET A 74 -5.61 0.56 -3.07
C MET A 74 -5.33 2.01 -2.70
N ALA A 75 -6.26 2.93 -2.97
CA ALA A 75 -6.13 4.33 -2.56
C ALA A 75 -6.00 4.44 -1.03
N VAL A 76 -6.89 3.79 -0.26
CA VAL A 76 -6.86 3.82 1.21
C VAL A 76 -5.57 3.21 1.75
N ARG A 77 -5.11 2.11 1.17
CA ARG A 77 -3.88 1.41 1.57
C ARG A 77 -2.63 2.23 1.26
N CYS A 78 -2.58 2.86 0.09
CA CYS A 78 -1.54 3.81 -0.32
C CYS A 78 -1.39 4.97 0.69
N ILE A 79 -2.51 5.56 1.11
CA ILE A 79 -2.52 6.61 2.15
C ILE A 79 -1.99 6.06 3.48
N ALA A 80 -2.48 4.91 3.92
CA ALA A 80 -2.04 4.30 5.17
C ALA A 80 -0.52 4.04 5.18
N GLN A 81 0.01 3.41 4.13
CA GLN A 81 1.44 3.14 4.02
C GLN A 81 2.27 4.43 3.98
N THR A 82 1.82 5.44 3.24
CA THR A 82 2.53 6.72 3.17
C THR A 82 2.60 7.39 4.54
N CYS A 83 1.49 7.36 5.29
CA CYS A 83 1.47 7.81 6.68
C CYS A 83 2.45 7.04 7.56
N GLU A 84 2.46 5.71 7.50
CA GLU A 84 3.36 4.90 8.32
C GLU A 84 4.84 5.09 7.95
N ALA A 85 5.16 5.20 6.65
CA ALA A 85 6.50 5.49 6.17
C ALA A 85 6.97 6.87 6.66
N TYR A 86 6.10 7.88 6.60
CA TYR A 86 6.44 9.23 7.05
C TYR A 86 6.51 9.35 8.58
N LYS A 87 5.70 8.60 9.33
CA LYS A 87 5.79 8.53 10.80
C LYS A 87 7.13 7.96 11.26
N ARG A 88 7.73 7.05 10.49
CA ARG A 88 9.03 6.43 10.81
C ARG A 88 10.16 7.46 10.84
N ASP A 89 10.24 8.34 9.84
CA ASP A 89 11.21 9.43 9.80
C ASP A 89 10.60 10.67 9.14
N LYS A 90 10.17 11.64 9.97
CA LYS A 90 9.52 12.87 9.51
C LYS A 90 10.51 13.88 8.90
N LYS A 91 11.81 13.67 9.06
CA LYS A 91 12.84 14.59 8.54
C LYS A 91 13.10 14.37 7.05
N LYS A 92 12.72 13.21 6.51
CA LYS A 92 12.97 12.82 5.12
C LYS A 92 11.66 12.55 4.40
N ARG A 93 11.61 12.85 3.11
CA ARG A 93 10.53 12.39 2.23
C ARG A 93 10.72 10.88 1.98
N PRO A 94 9.74 10.02 2.27
CA PRO A 94 9.81 8.62 1.88
C PRO A 94 9.69 8.49 0.36
N HIS A 95 10.45 7.57 -0.22
CA HIS A 95 10.42 7.27 -1.66
C HIS A 95 10.00 5.82 -1.89
N PHE A 96 9.08 5.62 -2.83
CA PHE A 96 8.57 4.29 -3.19
C PHE A 96 9.12 3.88 -4.55
N ARG A 97 9.72 2.67 -4.61
CA ARG A 97 10.29 2.15 -5.86
C ARG A 97 9.14 1.71 -6.79
N PRO A 98 9.27 1.86 -8.13
CA PRO A 98 8.19 1.54 -9.07
C PRO A 98 7.61 0.12 -8.95
N CYS A 99 8.46 -0.87 -8.70
CA CYS A 99 8.04 -2.26 -8.52
C CYS A 99 8.26 -2.74 -7.08
N ALA A 100 8.14 -1.85 -6.09
CA ALA A 100 8.09 -2.26 -4.69
C ALA A 100 6.83 -3.08 -4.43
N SER A 101 6.85 -3.86 -3.35
CA SER A 101 5.66 -4.59 -2.91
C SER A 101 4.48 -3.63 -2.75
N ILE A 102 3.29 -4.08 -3.15
CA ILE A 102 2.07 -3.25 -3.06
C ILE A 102 1.94 -2.74 -1.63
N PRO A 103 1.69 -1.43 -1.47
CA PRO A 103 1.49 -0.81 -0.18
C PRO A 103 0.51 -1.52 0.73
#